data_AF-A0ABD5DGP4-F1
#
_entry.id   AF-A0ABD5DGP4-F1
#
_cell.length_a   1.000
_cell.length_b   1.000
_cell.length_c   1.000
_cell.angle_alpha   90.00
_cell.angle_beta   90.00
_cell.angle_gamma   90.00
#
_symmetry.space_group_name_H-M   'P 1'
#
loop_
_entity.id
_entity.type
_entity.pdbx_description
1 polymer ?
#
loop_
_entity_poly.entity_id
_entity_poly.type
_entity_poly.pdbx_seq_one_letter_code
_entity_poly.pdbx_strand_id
1 'polypeptide(L)'
;QGPAAAIGLSLVIGIVIAEVLQQLGAEQVRVKWPNDIYLQDRKLSGILVELTGKTGDAAQIVSGAGINLVMRRVESDVVNQGWISLQEAGVVIDRNLLAARLIKE
;
A
#
# COMPACT_ATOMS: atom_id res chain seq x y z
N GLN A 1 22.41 -1.40 9.61
CA GLN A 1 21.63 -1.68 8.38
C GLN A 1 20.10 -1.51 8.56
N GLY A 2 19.61 -0.80 9.59
CA GLY A 2 18.15 -0.78 9.90
C GLY A 2 17.28 0.09 8.98
N PRO A 3 17.56 1.40 8.82
CA PRO A 3 16.67 2.30 8.10
C PRO A 3 16.63 2.07 6.57
N ALA A 4 17.79 1.82 5.96
CA ALA A 4 17.88 1.61 4.52
C ALA A 4 17.18 0.32 4.06
N ALA A 5 17.27 -0.76 4.85
CA ALA A 5 16.58 -2.01 4.57
C ALA A 5 15.05 -1.84 4.67
N ALA A 6 14.55 -1.08 5.65
CA ALA A 6 13.12 -0.79 5.79
C ALA A 6 12.57 0.02 4.61
N ILE A 7 13.31 1.02 4.12
CA ILE A 7 12.93 1.81 2.93
C ILE A 7 12.91 0.92 1.68
N GLY A 8 13.93 0.09 1.48
CA GLY A 8 13.97 -0.85 0.35
C GLY A 8 12.81 -1.83 0.37
N LEU A 9 12.47 -2.38 1.54
CA LEU A 9 11.35 -3.28 1.69
C LEU A 9 10.00 -2.59 1.42
N SER A 10 9.81 -1.37 1.93
CA SER A 10 8.60 -0.58 1.66
C SER A 10 8.38 -0.37 0.15
N LEU A 11 9.45 -0.11 -0.59
CA LEU A 11 9.38 0.04 -2.05
C LEU A 11 8.99 -1.27 -2.73
N VAL A 12 9.60 -2.39 -2.34
CA VAL A 12 9.26 -3.73 -2.90
C VAL A 12 7.79 -4.06 -2.65
N ILE A 13 7.30 -3.85 -1.41
CA ILE A 13 5.88 -4.05 -1.07
C ILE A 13 4.99 -3.14 -1.92
N GLY A 14 5.39 -1.88 -2.13
CA GLY A 14 4.68 -0.95 -2.99
C GLY A 14 4.55 -1.44 -4.44
N ILE A 15 5.63 -2.00 -5.00
CA ILE A 15 5.63 -2.58 -6.35
C ILE A 15 4.68 -3.77 -6.42
N VAL A 16 4.79 -4.72 -5.49
CA VAL A 16 3.94 -5.92 -5.46
C VAL A 16 2.46 -5.55 -5.38
N ILE A 17 2.10 -4.62 -4.48
CA ILE A 17 0.70 -4.19 -4.37
C ILE A 17 0.24 -3.50 -5.66
N ALA A 18 1.07 -2.63 -6.26
CA ALA A 18 0.72 -1.96 -7.51
C ALA A 18 0.48 -2.97 -8.64
N GLU A 19 1.36 -3.96 -8.81
CA GLU A 19 1.23 -5.00 -9.83
C GLU A 19 -0.02 -5.86 -9.62
N VAL A 20 -0.30 -6.29 -8.39
CA VAL A 20 -1.52 -7.05 -8.07
C VAL A 20 -2.78 -6.23 -8.36
N LEU A 21 -2.80 -4.95 -7.98
CA LEU A 21 -3.94 -4.07 -8.27
C LEU A 21 -4.13 -3.84 -9.77
N GLN A 22 -3.05 -3.65 -10.52
CA GLN A 22 -3.10 -3.52 -11.99
C GLN A 22 -3.66 -4.78 -12.65
N GLN A 23 -3.20 -5.97 -12.23
CA GLN A 23 -3.70 -7.26 -12.73
C GLN A 23 -5.18 -7.49 -12.40
N LEU A 24 -5.70 -6.84 -11.34
CA LEU A 24 -7.10 -6.92 -10.92
C LEU A 24 -7.95 -5.76 -11.48
N GLY A 25 -7.42 -4.98 -12.43
CA GLY A 25 -8.17 -3.98 -13.21
C GLY A 25 -7.88 -2.53 -12.87
N ALA A 26 -7.01 -2.24 -11.89
CA ALA A 26 -6.61 -0.87 -11.56
C ALA A 26 -5.34 -0.44 -12.33
N GLU A 27 -5.41 -0.45 -13.66
CA GLU A 27 -4.24 -0.33 -14.56
C GLU A 27 -3.39 0.93 -14.37
N GLN A 28 -3.99 2.03 -13.91
CA GLN A 28 -3.30 3.32 -13.76
C GLN A 28 -2.69 3.53 -12.36
N VAL A 29 -2.71 2.51 -11.50
CA VAL A 29 -2.07 2.57 -10.19
C VAL A 29 -0.57 2.76 -10.33
N ARG A 30 0.03 3.61 -9.49
CA ARG A 30 1.46 3.91 -9.46
C ARG A 30 2.01 3.89 -8.05
N VAL A 31 3.25 3.46 -7.91
CA VAL A 31 4.01 3.61 -6.66
C VAL A 31 4.48 5.06 -6.54
N LYS A 32 4.19 5.69 -5.41
CA LYS A 32 4.79 6.96 -4.99
C LYS A 32 5.83 6.66 -3.91
N TRP A 33 7.09 6.94 -4.23
CA TRP A 33 8.19 6.78 -3.29
C TRP A 33 7.96 7.62 -2.02
N PRO A 34 8.29 7.10 -0.81
CA PRO A 34 8.88 5.78 -0.55
C PRO A 34 7.88 4.64 -0.26
N ASN A 35 6.62 4.95 -0.01
CA ASN A 35 5.74 4.03 0.71
C ASN A 35 4.24 4.20 0.43
N ASP A 36 3.89 4.86 -0.68
CA ASP A 36 2.49 5.10 -1.01
C ASP A 36 2.14 4.58 -2.40
N ILE A 37 0.84 4.37 -2.60
CA ILE A 37 0.28 3.99 -3.89
C ILE A 37 -0.77 5.01 -4.27
N TYR A 38 -0.67 5.50 -5.49
CA TYR A 38 -1.47 6.59 -6.02
C TYR A 38 -2.26 6.14 -7.24
N LEU A 39 -3.44 6.73 -7.39
CA LEU A 39 -4.30 6.60 -8.56
C LEU A 39 -4.93 7.96 -8.82
N GLN A 40 -4.84 8.45 -10.06
CA GLN A 40 -5.30 9.80 -10.44
C GLN A 40 -4.74 10.90 -9.52
N ASP A 41 -3.43 10.84 -9.23
CA ASP A 41 -2.70 11.78 -8.35
C ASP A 41 -3.24 11.91 -6.92
N ARG A 42 -4.08 10.97 -6.49
CA ARG A 42 -4.63 10.88 -5.13
C ARG A 42 -4.18 9.59 -4.45
N LYS A 43 -4.03 9.64 -3.13
CA LYS A 43 -3.56 8.49 -2.35
C LYS A 43 -4.62 7.40 -2.31
N LEU A 44 -4.25 6.21 -2.77
CA LEU A 44 -5.08 5.00 -2.76
C LEU A 44 -4.71 4.05 -1.63
N SER A 45 -3.40 3.92 -1.36
CA SER A 45 -2.89 3.09 -0.26
C SER A 45 -1.66 3.70 0.38
N GLY A 46 -1.50 3.41 1.68
CA GLY A 46 -0.28 3.73 2.44
C GLY A 46 0.33 2.46 3.01
N ILE A 47 1.66 2.41 2.97
CA ILE A 47 2.46 1.29 3.48
C ILE A 47 3.29 1.79 4.67
N LEU A 48 3.28 1.01 5.74
CA LEU A 48 4.11 1.21 6.91
C LEU A 48 4.96 -0.04 7.13
N VAL A 49 6.26 0.15 7.28
CA VAL A 49 7.22 -0.91 7.60
C VAL A 49 7.89 -0.53 8.90
N GLU A 50 7.68 -1.34 9.92
CA GLU A 50 8.31 -1.20 11.23
C GLU A 50 9.36 -2.31 11.39
N LEU A 51 10.58 -1.91 11.78
CA LEU A 51 11.68 -2.82 12.00
C LEU A 51 12.14 -2.69 13.44
N THR A 52 12.17 -3.81 14.16
CA THR A 52 12.71 -3.90 15.52
C THR A 52 13.84 -4.92 15.53
N GLY A 53 14.97 -4.59 16.17
CA GLY A 53 16.13 -5.47 16.21
C GLY A 53 17.38 -4.77 16.71
N LYS A 54 18.34 -5.55 17.19
CA LYS A 54 19.66 -5.05 17.62
C LYS A 54 20.68 -5.25 16.50
N THR A 55 21.67 -4.37 16.43
CA THR A 55 22.79 -4.52 15.49
C THR A 55 23.51 -5.85 15.73
N GLY A 56 23.57 -6.71 14.70
CA GLY A 56 24.22 -8.01 14.77
C GLY A 56 23.32 -9.20 15.10
N ASP A 57 22.01 -8.97 15.27
CA ASP A 57 21.00 -10.01 15.50
C ASP A 57 19.91 -9.98 14.40
N ALA A 58 19.05 -11.00 14.36
CA ALA A 58 17.91 -11.05 13.45
C ALA A 58 16.95 -9.88 13.70
N ALA A 59 16.53 -9.20 12.63
CA ALA A 59 15.53 -8.14 12.69
C ALA A 59 14.12 -8.73 12.58
N GLN A 60 13.22 -8.27 13.42
CA GLN A 60 11.78 -8.48 13.29
C GLN A 60 11.18 -7.36 12.47
N ILE A 61 10.35 -7.72 11.49
CA ILE A 61 9.73 -6.77 10.57
C ILE A 61 8.22 -6.97 10.61
N VAL A 62 7.48 -5.88 10.76
CA VAL A 62 6.03 -5.83 10.60
C VAL A 62 5.73 -4.85 9.48
N SER A 63 4.94 -5.29 8.49
CA SER A 63 4.43 -4.39 7.46
C SER A 63 2.91 -4.35 7.47
N GLY A 64 2.37 -3.13 7.50
CA GLY A 64 0.95 -2.86 7.31
C GLY A 64 0.74 -2.15 5.97
N ALA A 65 -0.30 -2.56 5.25
CA ALA A 65 -0.79 -1.87 4.05
C ALA A 65 -2.27 -1.54 4.21
N GLY A 66 -2.61 -0.25 4.12
CA GLY A 66 -3.99 0.23 4.15
C GLY A 66 -4.45 0.60 2.76
N ILE A 67 -5.38 -0.15 2.17
CA ILE A 67 -5.88 0.05 0.79
C ILE A 67 -7.35 0.51 0.83
N ASN A 68 -7.63 1.65 0.19
CA ASN A 68 -8.99 2.18 0.08
C ASN A 68 -9.80 1.41 -0.98
N LEU A 69 -10.67 0.47 -0.55
CA LEU A 69 -11.51 -0.32 -1.46
C LEU A 69 -12.84 0.39 -1.79
N VAL A 70 -13.66 0.64 -0.77
CA VAL A 70 -15.05 1.14 -0.90
C VAL A 70 -15.32 2.35 -0.01
N MET A 71 -14.26 3.08 0.38
CA MET A 71 -14.36 4.26 1.23
C MET A 71 -15.13 5.38 0.49
N ARG A 72 -16.16 5.93 1.14
CA ARG A 72 -17.04 6.97 0.55
C ARG A 72 -16.92 8.34 1.22
N ARG A 73 -16.46 8.37 2.47
CA ARG A 73 -16.32 9.58 3.28
C ARG A 73 -15.09 9.41 4.16
N VAL A 74 -14.47 10.54 4.48
CA VAL A 74 -13.37 10.64 5.45
C VAL A 74 -13.69 11.76 6.41
N GLU A 75 -13.16 11.67 7.62
CA GLU A 75 -13.11 12.79 8.54
C GLU A 75 -12.04 13.77 8.05
N SER A 76 -12.45 14.99 7.72
CA SER A 76 -11.57 16.02 7.16
C SER A 76 -10.42 16.40 8.09
N ASP A 77 -10.60 16.23 9.39
CA ASP A 77 -9.59 16.52 10.41
C ASP A 77 -8.48 15.44 10.44
N VAL A 78 -8.75 14.27 9.84
CA VAL A 78 -7.81 13.14 9.77
C VAL A 78 -7.13 13.06 8.40
N VAL A 79 -7.87 13.30 7.32
CA VAL A 79 -7.38 13.19 5.93
C VAL A 79 -7.34 14.57 5.28
N ASN A 80 -6.18 15.20 5.32
CA ASN A 80 -5.93 16.55 4.81
C ASN A 80 -5.30 16.59 3.40
N GLN A 81 -5.22 15.45 2.72
CA GLN A 81 -4.68 15.32 1.36
C GLN A 81 -5.68 14.62 0.43
N GLY A 82 -5.46 14.75 -0.88
CA GLY A 82 -6.27 14.05 -1.88
C GLY A 82 -6.18 12.53 -1.72
N TRP A 83 -7.34 11.88 -1.66
CA TRP A 83 -7.48 10.42 -1.56
C TRP A 83 -8.48 9.90 -2.59
N ILE A 84 -8.41 8.61 -2.86
CA ILE A 84 -9.32 7.90 -3.77
C ILE A 84 -9.51 6.46 -3.26
N SER A 85 -10.65 5.86 -3.59
CA SER A 85 -10.90 4.42 -3.44
C SER A 85 -10.98 3.70 -4.78
N LEU A 86 -10.76 2.39 -4.80
CA LEU A 86 -10.94 1.59 -6.01
C LEU A 86 -12.37 1.70 -6.56
N GLN A 87 -13.38 1.70 -5.68
CA GLN A 87 -14.78 1.87 -6.07
C GLN A 87 -15.02 3.20 -6.79
N GLU A 88 -14.43 4.29 -6.30
CA GLU A 88 -14.53 5.59 -6.96
C GLU A 88 -13.88 5.60 -8.35
N ALA A 89 -12.78 4.86 -8.51
CA ALA A 89 -12.12 4.66 -9.81
C ALA A 89 -12.86 3.69 -10.74
N GLY A 90 -14.03 3.17 -10.34
CA GLY A 90 -14.79 2.19 -11.12
C GLY A 90 -14.24 0.76 -11.06
N VAL A 91 -13.31 0.48 -10.16
CA VAL A 91 -12.67 -0.83 -9.99
C VAL A 91 -13.29 -1.55 -8.79
N VAL A 92 -13.88 -2.72 -9.03
CA VAL A 92 -14.50 -3.54 -7.98
C VAL A 92 -13.70 -4.82 -7.79
N ILE A 93 -13.07 -4.95 -6.63
CA ILE A 93 -12.26 -6.12 -6.25
C ILE A 93 -12.83 -6.72 -4.98
N ASP A 94 -12.97 -8.05 -4.95
CA ASP A 94 -13.28 -8.78 -3.72
C ASP A 94 -12.12 -8.66 -2.72
N ARG A 95 -12.42 -8.27 -1.49
CA ARG A 95 -11.40 -8.04 -0.45
C ARG A 95 -10.60 -9.29 -0.13
N ASN A 96 -11.24 -10.46 -0.09
CA ASN A 96 -10.57 -11.70 0.28
C ASN A 96 -9.67 -12.20 -0.86
N LEU A 97 -10.12 -12.05 -2.11
CA LEU A 97 -9.29 -12.29 -3.28
C LEU A 97 -8.06 -11.39 -3.27
N LEU A 98 -8.23 -10.08 -3.02
CA LEU A 98 -7.11 -9.15 -2.94
C LEU A 98 -6.13 -9.57 -1.84
N ALA A 99 -6.61 -9.85 -0.63
CA ALA A 99 -5.76 -10.29 0.47
C ALA A 99 -5.01 -11.60 0.14
N ALA A 100 -5.70 -12.58 -0.44
CA ALA A 100 -5.09 -13.85 -0.83
C ALA A 100 -4.03 -13.68 -1.91
N ARG A 101 -4.24 -12.78 -2.88
CA ARG A 101 -3.24 -12.44 -3.91
C ARG A 101 -2.03 -11.77 -3.28
N LEU A 102 -2.23 -10.76 -2.43
CA LEU A 102 -1.14 -10.01 -1.80
C LEU A 102 -0.29 -10.85 -0.83
N ILE A 103 -0.89 -11.84 -0.14
CA ILE A 103 -0.15 -12.75 0.76
C ILE A 103 0.67 -13.78 -0.04
N LYS A 104 0.26 -14.07 -1.28
CA LYS A 104 0.89 -15.09 -2.12
C LYS A 104 2.13 -14.58 -2.85
N GLU A 105 2.09 -13.34 -3.35
CA GLU A 105 3.24 -12.69 -4.02
C GLU A 105 4.33 -12.31 -3.02
#